data_AF-A0A5N9HPU0-F1
#
_entry.id   AF-A0A5N9HPU0-F1
#
_cell.length_a   1.000
_cell.length_b   1.000
_cell.length_c   1.000
_cell.angle_alpha   90.00
_cell.angle_beta   90.00
_cell.angle_gamma   90.00
#
_symmetry.space_group_name_H-M   'P 1'
#
loop_
_entity.id
_entity.type
_entity.pdbx_description
1 polymer ?
#
loop_
_entity_poly.entity_id
_entity_poly.type
_entity_poly.pdbx_seq_one_letter_code
_entity_poly.pdbx_strand_id
1 'polypeptide(L)'
;MIIDTHCHAGKNWFLPIESLEFEMDRAGVERAVLIQHGGTYDNDYLFEESGKRNNRFKVVVLVDPEDEDPIGSLEKLAERGAAGIRIGPDDEFNFLTDATDIWRKAGDLNLVV
;
A
#
# COMPACT_ATOMS: atom_id res chain seq x y z
N MET A 1 -15.09 -14.96 9.23
CA MET A 1 -13.97 -14.14 8.75
C MET A 1 -14.28 -13.48 7.43
N ILE A 2 -14.64 -12.20 7.49
CA ILE A 2 -14.70 -11.30 6.34
C ILE A 2 -13.39 -10.52 6.28
N ILE A 3 -12.79 -10.44 5.08
CA ILE A 3 -11.61 -9.63 4.79
C ILE A 3 -11.98 -8.62 3.72
N ASP A 4 -11.81 -7.35 4.02
CA ASP A 4 -11.91 -6.29 3.01
C ASP A 4 -10.56 -6.14 2.30
N THR A 5 -10.51 -6.48 1.01
CA THR A 5 -9.27 -6.45 0.24
C THR A 5 -8.96 -5.07 -0.36
N HIS A 6 -9.83 -4.07 -0.18
CA HIS A 6 -9.59 -2.73 -0.71
C HIS A 6 -10.26 -1.67 0.15
N CYS A 7 -9.49 -1.03 1.01
CA CYS A 7 -9.94 0.12 1.78
C CYS A 7 -8.85 1.20 1.88
N HIS A 8 -9.24 2.38 2.34
CA HIS A 8 -8.35 3.53 2.49
C HIS A 8 -8.53 4.16 3.87
N ALA A 9 -7.44 4.71 4.42
CA ALA A 9 -7.43 5.53 5.62
C ALA A 9 -6.35 6.61 5.45
N GLY A 10 -6.53 7.78 6.05
CA GLY A 10 -5.59 8.89 5.87
C GLY A 10 -5.83 10.06 6.80
N LYS A 11 -5.00 11.11 6.62
CA LYS A 11 -5.11 12.40 7.32
C LYS A 11 -5.55 13.55 6.38
N ASN A 12 -5.90 13.24 5.15
CA ASN A 12 -6.16 14.19 4.06
C ASN A 12 -7.50 13.89 3.36
N TRP A 13 -7.47 13.12 2.27
CA TRP A 13 -8.61 12.76 1.43
C TRP A 13 -9.50 11.69 2.08
N PHE A 14 -8.91 10.85 2.93
CA PHE A 14 -9.62 9.83 3.69
C PHE A 14 -9.67 10.18 5.17
N LEU A 15 -10.67 9.64 5.86
CA LEU A 15 -10.78 9.72 7.30
C LEU A 15 -9.68 8.88 7.98
N PRO A 16 -9.35 9.18 9.25
CA PRO A 16 -8.41 8.37 10.03
C PRO A 16 -8.87 6.93 10.19
N ILE A 17 -7.92 6.04 10.42
CA ILE A 17 -8.10 4.59 10.58
C ILE A 17 -9.20 4.22 11.59
N GLU A 18 -9.40 5.01 12.64
CA GLU A 18 -10.44 4.77 13.65
C GLU A 18 -11.85 4.82 13.07
N SER A 19 -12.08 5.65 12.03
CA SER A 19 -13.36 5.69 11.33
C SER A 19 -13.60 4.41 10.53
N LEU A 20 -12.56 3.87 9.92
CA LEU A 20 -12.62 2.59 9.22
C LEU A 20 -12.86 1.44 10.20
N GLU A 21 -12.17 1.40 11.34
CA GLU A 21 -12.35 0.37 12.36
C GLU A 21 -13.77 0.33 12.91
N PHE A 22 -14.37 1.50 13.15
CA PHE A 22 -15.76 1.60 13.59
C PHE A 22 -16.73 0.92 12.61
N GLU A 23 -16.56 1.18 11.30
CA GLU A 23 -17.41 0.56 10.28
C GLU A 23 -17.08 -0.93 10.08
N MET A 24 -15.81 -1.33 10.17
CA MET A 24 -15.41 -2.74 10.14
C MET A 24 -16.07 -3.54 11.26
N ASP A 25 -16.07 -3.01 12.49
CA ASP A 25 -16.68 -3.66 13.66
C ASP A 25 -18.19 -3.84 13.46
N ARG A 26 -18.86 -2.82 12.90
CA ARG A 26 -20.29 -2.86 12.61
C ARG A 26 -20.64 -3.83 11.47
N ALA A 27 -19.78 -3.94 10.47
CA ALA A 27 -19.96 -4.82 9.31
C ALA A 27 -19.45 -6.25 9.53
N GLY A 28 -18.77 -6.53 10.66
CA GLY A 28 -18.17 -7.84 10.94
C GLY A 28 -16.92 -8.14 10.09
N VAL A 29 -16.20 -7.10 9.64
CA VAL A 29 -14.93 -7.22 8.92
C VAL A 29 -13.79 -7.40 9.92
N GLU A 30 -13.14 -8.55 9.86
CA GLU A 30 -12.10 -8.93 10.83
C GLU A 30 -10.71 -8.40 10.45
N ARG A 31 -10.41 -8.29 9.16
CA ARG A 31 -9.14 -7.79 8.63
C ARG A 31 -9.36 -6.98 7.36
N ALA A 32 -8.43 -6.07 7.07
CA ALA A 32 -8.49 -5.33 5.81
C ALA A 32 -7.11 -5.05 5.21
N VAL A 33 -7.10 -4.78 3.91
CA VAL A 33 -5.92 -4.32 3.18
C VAL A 33 -6.05 -2.82 2.94
N LEU A 34 -5.15 -2.06 3.55
CA LEU A 34 -5.02 -0.62 3.38
C LEU A 34 -4.25 -0.34 2.09
N ILE A 35 -4.92 0.29 1.13
CA ILE A 35 -4.32 0.66 -0.15
C ILE A 35 -3.90 2.12 -0.08
N GLN A 36 -2.63 2.41 -0.36
CA GLN A 36 -2.18 3.79 -0.52
C GLN A 36 -2.95 4.47 -1.65
N HIS A 37 -3.40 5.70 -1.40
CA HIS A 37 -4.20 6.42 -2.37
C HIS A 37 -3.33 7.27 -3.30
N GLY A 38 -3.77 7.39 -4.56
CA GLY A 38 -3.07 8.22 -5.55
C GLY A 38 -2.95 9.68 -5.11
N GLY A 39 -1.86 10.32 -5.55
CA GLY A 39 -1.54 11.71 -5.18
C GLY A 39 -0.76 11.86 -3.88
N THR A 40 -0.44 10.77 -3.17
CA THR A 40 0.56 10.77 -2.10
C THR A 40 1.35 9.46 -2.06
N TYR A 41 2.68 9.59 -2.08
CA TYR A 41 3.64 8.49 -2.08
C TYR A 41 4.26 8.26 -0.69
N ASP A 42 3.89 9.07 0.29
CA ASP A 42 4.20 8.84 1.70
C ASP A 42 3.27 7.74 2.25
N ASN A 43 3.86 6.56 2.47
CA ASN A 43 3.18 5.37 2.99
C ASN A 43 3.23 5.27 4.53
N ASP A 44 3.88 6.20 5.22
CA ASP A 44 4.25 6.06 6.63
C ASP A 44 3.02 5.98 7.53
N TYR A 45 1.98 6.78 7.24
CA TYR A 45 0.74 6.73 7.99
C TYR A 45 0.14 5.31 8.02
N LEU A 46 0.10 4.62 6.88
CA LEU A 46 -0.48 3.27 6.81
C LEU A 46 0.37 2.26 7.57
N PHE A 47 1.70 2.35 7.46
CA PHE A 47 2.61 1.48 8.21
C PHE A 47 2.49 1.70 9.72
N GLU A 48 2.48 2.96 10.18
CA GLU A 48 2.33 3.31 11.58
C GLU A 48 1.01 2.78 12.16
N GLU A 49 -0.11 2.99 11.47
CA GLU A 49 -1.42 2.54 11.97
C GLU A 49 -1.58 1.01 11.91
N SER A 50 -1.05 0.37 10.87
CA SER A 50 -1.04 -1.09 10.76
C SER A 50 -0.21 -1.74 11.87
N GLY A 51 0.97 -1.17 12.18
CA GLY A 51 1.87 -1.67 13.21
C GLY A 51 1.27 -1.66 14.63
N LYS A 52 0.33 -0.74 14.89
CA LYS A 52 -0.37 -0.64 16.20
C LYS A 52 -1.42 -1.74 16.42
N ARG A 53 -1.80 -2.51 15.38
CA ARG A 53 -3.05 -3.29 15.38
C ARG A 53 -2.87 -4.79 15.16
N ASN A 54 -1.79 -5.37 15.66
CA ASN A 54 -1.55 -6.82 15.73
C ASN A 54 -2.00 -7.61 14.46
N ASN A 55 -1.52 -7.20 13.29
CA ASN A 55 -1.85 -7.82 12.00
C ASN A 55 -3.32 -7.76 11.57
N ARG A 56 -4.12 -6.84 12.12
CA ARG A 56 -5.49 -6.54 11.63
C ARG A 56 -5.47 -5.97 10.21
N PHE A 57 -4.37 -5.28 9.85
CA PHE A 57 -4.19 -4.65 8.56
C PHE A 57 -2.96 -5.18 7.81
N LYS A 58 -3.05 -5.14 6.49
CA LYS A 58 -1.91 -5.24 5.56
C LYS A 58 -1.86 -3.99 4.70
N VAL A 59 -0.66 -3.59 4.27
CA VAL A 59 -0.45 -2.34 3.53
C VAL A 59 -0.04 -2.67 2.10
N VAL A 60 -0.75 -2.07 1.14
CA VAL A 60 -0.34 -1.98 -0.26
C VAL A 60 0.15 -0.56 -0.50
N VAL A 61 1.39 -0.44 -0.93
CA VAL A 61 2.11 0.83 -1.04
C VAL A 61 1.97 1.46 -2.42
N LEU A 62 2.30 2.75 -2.53
CA LEU A 62 2.67 3.38 -3.79
C LEU A 62 4.16 3.75 -3.77
N VAL A 63 4.81 3.69 -4.92
CA VAL A 63 6.13 4.27 -5.16
C VAL A 63 5.94 5.53 -6.00
N ASP A 64 6.72 6.56 -5.75
CA ASP A 64 6.67 7.80 -6.53
C ASP A 64 7.19 7.55 -7.96
N PRO A 65 6.41 7.84 -9.02
CA PRO A 65 6.87 7.83 -10.41
C PRO A 65 8.12 8.68 -10.68
N GLU A 66 8.35 9.71 -9.87
CA GLU A 66 9.50 10.62 -9.96
C GLU A 66 10.66 10.22 -9.03
N ASP A 67 10.59 9.06 -8.35
CA ASP A 67 11.72 8.56 -7.57
C ASP A 67 12.90 8.23 -8.49
N GLU A 68 14.10 8.72 -8.16
CA GLU A 68 15.32 8.44 -8.91
C GLU A 68 15.73 6.95 -8.83
N ASP A 69 15.27 6.23 -7.80
CA ASP A 69 15.49 4.78 -7.60
C ASP A 69 14.19 4.06 -7.16
N PRO A 70 13.23 3.88 -8.07
CA PRO A 70 11.93 3.31 -7.72
C PRO A 70 12.03 1.83 -7.32
N ILE A 71 13.04 1.11 -7.81
CA ILE A 71 13.30 -0.30 -7.48
C ILE A 71 13.82 -0.42 -6.05
N GLY A 72 14.84 0.37 -5.68
CA GLY A 72 15.35 0.38 -4.32
C GLY A 72 14.32 0.91 -3.31
N SER A 73 13.47 1.85 -3.71
CA SER A 73 12.35 2.29 -2.88
C SER A 73 11.32 1.18 -2.67
N LEU A 74 10.98 0.41 -3.70
CA LEU A 74 10.11 -0.76 -3.55
C LEU A 74 10.72 -1.83 -2.63
N GLU A 75 12.01 -2.11 -2.74
CA GLU A 75 12.73 -3.03 -1.84
C GLU A 75 12.61 -2.60 -0.38
N LYS A 76 12.89 -1.33 -0.08
CA LYS A 76 12.77 -0.79 1.29
C LYS A 76 11.35 -0.91 1.82
N LEU A 77 10.33 -0.68 0.98
CA LEU A 77 8.93 -0.83 1.38
C LEU A 77 8.56 -2.30 1.64
N ALA A 78 9.10 -3.23 0.85
CA ALA A 78 8.94 -4.66 1.08
C ALA A 78 9.60 -5.10 2.41
N GLU A 79 10.81 -4.63 2.69
CA GLU A 79 11.51 -4.88 3.97
C GLU A 79 10.74 -4.33 5.19
N ARG A 80 10.03 -3.21 5.02
CA ARG A 80 9.12 -2.64 6.02
C ARG A 80 7.83 -3.44 6.20
N GLY A 81 7.58 -4.46 5.39
CA GLY A 81 6.45 -5.37 5.50
C GLY A 81 5.26 -5.02 4.61
N ALA A 82 5.46 -4.30 3.50
CA ALA A 82 4.45 -4.16 2.46
C ALA A 82 3.94 -5.54 2.00
N ALA A 83 2.64 -5.66 1.81
CA ALA A 83 2.01 -6.87 1.29
C ALA A 83 1.78 -6.79 -0.23
N GLY A 84 1.85 -5.60 -0.80
CA GLY A 84 1.69 -5.36 -2.22
C GLY A 84 2.10 -3.95 -2.62
N ILE A 85 2.08 -3.70 -3.91
CA ILE A 85 2.25 -2.38 -4.52
C ILE A 85 1.04 -2.11 -5.41
N ARG A 86 0.52 -0.89 -5.37
CA ARG A 86 -0.52 -0.44 -6.30
C ARG A 86 0.16 0.08 -7.56
N ILE A 87 -0.15 -0.50 -8.71
CA ILE A 87 0.34 -0.03 -10.01
C ILE A 87 -0.82 -0.08 -11.01
N GLY A 88 -1.06 1.03 -11.70
CA GLY A 88 -1.98 1.11 -12.82
C GLY A 88 -1.35 0.53 -14.10
N PRO A 89 -2.16 0.01 -15.05
CA PRO A 89 -1.63 -0.50 -16.32
C PRO A 89 -0.82 0.52 -17.14
N ASP A 90 -1.15 1.81 -16.99
CA ASP A 90 -0.54 2.93 -17.71
C ASP A 90 0.41 3.75 -16.81
N ASP A 91 0.74 3.26 -15.60
CA ASP A 91 1.69 3.96 -14.73
C ASP A 91 3.11 3.83 -15.29
N GLU A 92 3.81 4.95 -15.38
CA GLU A 92 5.20 5.04 -15.81
C GLU A 92 6.07 5.50 -14.64
N PHE A 93 7.32 5.01 -14.59
CA PHE A 93 8.34 5.47 -13.66
C PHE A 93 9.46 6.11 -14.46
N ASN A 94 9.67 7.42 -14.29
CA ASN A 94 10.49 8.23 -15.21
C ASN A 94 11.97 7.83 -15.24
N PHE A 95 12.43 7.15 -14.20
CA PHE A 95 13.81 6.70 -14.07
C PHE A 95 14.00 5.21 -14.44
N LEU A 96 12.94 4.53 -14.89
CA LEU A 96 13.02 3.19 -15.48
C LEU A 96 13.06 3.26 -17.00
N THR A 97 13.87 2.39 -17.61
CA THR A 97 13.93 2.27 -19.08
C THR A 97 12.81 1.38 -19.61
N ASP A 98 12.40 0.37 -18.85
CA ASP A 98 11.30 -0.54 -19.17
C ASP A 98 10.26 -0.47 -18.04
N ALA A 99 9.05 -0.03 -18.37
CA ALA A 99 7.96 0.09 -17.40
C ALA A 99 7.61 -1.25 -16.73
N THR A 100 7.97 -2.39 -17.33
CA THR A 100 7.73 -3.71 -16.74
C THR A 100 8.76 -4.10 -15.67
N ASP A 101 9.86 -3.36 -15.50
CA ASP A 101 10.87 -3.66 -14.47
C ASP A 101 10.31 -3.61 -13.05
N ILE A 102 9.44 -2.64 -12.76
CA ILE A 102 8.78 -2.54 -11.45
C ILE A 102 7.85 -3.73 -11.18
N TRP A 103 7.18 -4.25 -12.21
CA TRP A 103 6.30 -5.43 -12.12
C TRP A 103 7.10 -6.70 -11.87
N ARG A 104 8.21 -6.89 -12.59
CA ARG A 104 9.15 -8.00 -12.36
C ARG A 104 9.66 -7.95 -10.92
N LYS A 105 10.07 -6.75 -10.47
CA LYS A 105 10.57 -6.57 -9.12
C LYS A 105 9.53 -6.87 -8.05
N ALA A 106 8.28 -6.44 -8.24
CA ALA A 106 7.18 -6.80 -7.34
C ALA A 106 7.02 -8.32 -7.23
N GLY A 107 7.10 -9.03 -8.35
CA GLY A 107 7.12 -10.50 -8.40
C GLY A 107 8.28 -11.12 -7.62
N ASP A 108 9.50 -10.63 -7.83
CA ASP A 108 10.71 -11.11 -7.12
C ASP A 108 10.62 -10.90 -5.61
N LEU A 109 9.97 -9.81 -5.18
CA LEU A 109 9.72 -9.48 -3.76
C LEU A 109 8.47 -10.16 -3.18
N ASN A 110 7.76 -10.96 -3.98
CA ASN A 110 6.50 -11.62 -3.59
C ASN A 110 5.43 -10.63 -3.10
N LEU A 111 5.36 -9.45 -3.75
CA LEU A 111 4.34 -8.44 -3.54
C LEU A 111 3.15 -8.68 -4.48
N VAL A 112 1.94 -8.50 -3.96
CA VAL A 112 0.72 -8.48 -4.77
C VAL A 112 0.64 -7.16 -5.55
N VAL A 113 0.13 -7.20 -6.78
CA VAL A 113 -0.16 -6.01 -7.61
C VAL A 113 -1.64 -5.94 -7.93
#